data_AF-A0A931C0P1-F1
#
_entry.id   AF-A0A931C0P1-F1
#
_cell.length_a   1.000
_cell.length_b   1.000
_cell.length_c   1.000
_cell.angle_alpha   90.00
_cell.angle_beta   90.00
_cell.angle_gamma   90.00
#
_symmetry.space_group_name_H-M   'P 1'
#
loop_
_entity.id
_entity.type
_entity.pdbx_description
1 polymer ?
#
loop_
_entity_poly.entity_id
_entity_poly.type
_entity_poly.pdbx_seq_one_letter_code
_entity_poly.pdbx_strand_id
1 'polypeptide(L)'
;MNHINIHLLMLIGIMLCSGAFGGYLNYLHNFDTVANENKDKRVKLKYVLLGIGSAFLVPAFLKMIASDLIKDTEQYDNISYLIFAGFCLIAAIFSRRFINTIGERILEAAKQAQQTSKETKQQVESTQQELTNTQERIEDVKLAVSLKTFTKEAMPLDTESSHAMLLELVDSFIERTSVPDYAERLKLKAEIGRKMGQIIISHNLPQDELLTKYPKEGMYLGLAYSVELRPNPSCLSLLNKLAKITSQLYTKYVILLAYKTLASSGLISKEAAKEVAQNVRLFRAKADKPLLRNINDTISVLKFINPEIGSS
;
A
#
# COMPACT_ATOMS: atom_id res chain seq x y z
N MET A 1 17.37 12.80 -39.77
CA MET A 1 18.46 12.28 -38.92
C MET A 1 19.64 13.24 -38.72
N ASN A 2 19.80 14.35 -39.48
CA ASN A 2 20.96 15.24 -39.33
C ASN A 2 20.85 16.28 -38.19
N HIS A 3 19.65 16.75 -37.84
CA HIS A 3 19.50 17.80 -36.83
C HIS A 3 19.90 17.37 -35.41
N ILE A 4 19.49 16.18 -34.96
CA ILE A 4 19.82 15.68 -33.61
C ILE A 4 21.33 15.52 -33.42
N ASN A 5 22.04 15.06 -34.46
CA ASN A 5 23.49 14.89 -34.43
C ASN A 5 24.22 16.24 -34.32
N ILE A 6 23.73 17.29 -34.99
CA ILE A 6 24.32 18.64 -34.92
C ILE A 6 24.10 19.25 -33.53
N HIS A 7 22.92 19.10 -32.95
CA HIS A 7 22.63 19.59 -31.59
C HIS A 7 23.49 18.89 -30.54
N LEU A 8 23.62 17.57 -30.63
CA LEU A 8 24.49 16.79 -29.74
C LEU A 8 25.96 17.20 -29.88
N LEU A 9 26.45 17.40 -31.11
CA LEU A 9 27.81 17.85 -31.38
C LEU A 9 28.07 19.25 -30.78
N MET A 10 27.12 20.18 -30.92
CA MET A 10 27.21 21.53 -30.34
C MET A 10 27.28 21.48 -28.81
N LEU A 11 26.47 20.64 -28.17
CA LEU A 11 26.50 20.48 -26.71
C LEU A 11 27.83 19.92 -26.22
N ILE A 12 28.37 18.89 -26.88
CA ILE A 12 29.68 18.32 -26.56
C ILE A 12 30.78 19.38 -26.75
N GLY A 13 30.71 20.16 -27.83
CA GLY A 13 31.64 21.27 -28.09
C GLY A 13 31.62 22.30 -26.97
N ILE A 14 30.44 22.72 -26.53
CA ILE A 14 30.28 23.66 -25.40
C ILE A 14 30.91 23.08 -24.13
N MET A 15 30.59 21.85 -23.76
CA MET A 15 31.13 21.20 -22.54
C MET A 15 32.66 21.14 -22.55
N LEU A 16 33.28 20.81 -23.69
CA LEU A 16 34.73 20.76 -23.83
C LEU A 16 35.35 22.16 -23.71
N CYS A 17 34.82 23.16 -24.43
CA CYS A 17 35.35 24.52 -24.43
C CYS A 17 35.17 25.21 -23.06
N SER A 18 33.96 25.22 -22.51
CA SER A 18 33.68 25.84 -21.20
C SER A 18 34.31 25.06 -20.05
N GLY A 19 34.35 23.72 -20.16
CA GLY A 19 34.98 22.85 -19.17
C GLY A 19 36.48 23.06 -19.06
N ALA A 20 37.17 23.09 -20.20
CA ALA A 20 38.60 23.37 -20.24
C ALA A 20 38.92 24.79 -19.77
N PHE A 21 38.16 25.78 -20.22
CA PHE A 21 38.34 27.18 -19.83
C PHE A 21 38.09 27.40 -18.32
N GLY A 22 37.00 26.86 -17.78
CA GLY A 22 36.69 26.95 -16.35
C GLY A 22 37.71 26.22 -15.47
N GLY A 23 38.18 25.05 -15.90
CA GLY A 23 39.26 24.32 -15.22
C GLY A 23 40.59 25.08 -15.23
N TYR A 24 40.91 25.77 -16.33
CA TYR A 24 42.08 26.64 -16.41
C TYR A 24 41.97 27.86 -15.49
N LEU A 25 40.78 28.50 -15.41
CA LEU A 25 40.51 29.60 -14.48
C LEU A 25 40.63 29.15 -13.01
N ASN A 26 40.14 27.94 -12.68
CA ASN A 26 40.28 27.37 -11.35
C ASN A 26 41.77 27.20 -10.97
N TYR A 27 42.61 26.72 -11.88
CA TYR A 27 44.06 26.61 -11.66
C TYR A 27 44.73 27.98 -11.44
N LEU A 28 44.33 29.01 -12.18
CA LEU A 28 44.98 30.33 -12.08
C LEU A 28 44.61 31.07 -10.79
N HIS A 29 43.34 31.05 -10.41
CA HIS A 29 42.81 31.82 -9.28
C HIS A 29 42.67 31.02 -7.98
N ASN A 30 43.04 29.75 -8.03
CA ASN A 30 42.93 28.81 -6.93
C ASN A 30 41.54 28.74 -6.26
N PHE A 31 40.45 28.95 -7.01
CA PHE A 31 39.09 29.08 -6.47
C PHE A 31 38.67 27.90 -5.55
N ASP A 32 39.16 26.69 -5.83
CA ASP A 32 38.79 25.47 -5.10
C ASP A 32 39.99 24.58 -4.74
N THR A 33 41.16 25.21 -4.52
CA THR A 33 42.47 24.53 -4.40
C THR A 33 42.95 24.46 -2.96
N VAL A 34 43.49 23.31 -2.58
CA VAL A 34 44.25 23.17 -1.33
C VAL A 34 45.63 23.78 -1.54
N ALA A 35 46.04 24.68 -0.66
CA ALA A 35 47.17 25.61 -0.80
C ALA A 35 48.59 24.99 -1.00
N ASN A 36 48.73 23.69 -1.23
CA ASN A 36 50.00 22.95 -1.15
C ASN A 36 50.32 22.03 -2.35
N GLU A 37 49.85 22.33 -3.57
CA GLU A 37 50.30 21.59 -4.77
C GLU A 37 51.42 22.34 -5.50
N ASN A 38 52.59 21.69 -5.64
CA ASN A 38 53.74 22.20 -6.41
C ASN A 38 53.30 22.54 -7.85
N LYS A 39 53.74 23.70 -8.39
CA LYS A 39 53.37 24.24 -9.71
C LYS A 39 53.94 23.42 -10.90
N ASP A 40 53.57 22.15 -10.98
CA ASP A 40 53.96 21.26 -12.08
C ASP A 40 52.91 21.29 -13.22
N LYS A 41 53.32 20.98 -14.45
CA LYS A 41 52.44 20.85 -15.62
C LYS A 41 51.35 19.78 -15.40
N ARG A 42 51.65 18.75 -14.61
CA ARG A 42 50.69 17.71 -14.20
C ARG A 42 49.51 18.28 -13.41
N VAL A 43 49.78 19.30 -12.60
CA VAL A 43 48.77 19.98 -11.78
C VAL A 43 47.84 20.78 -12.70
N LYS A 44 48.36 21.52 -13.69
CA LYS A 44 47.54 22.21 -14.71
C LYS A 44 46.58 21.27 -15.43
N LEU A 45 47.10 20.14 -15.92
CA LEU A 45 46.30 19.16 -16.66
C LEU A 45 45.18 18.56 -15.78
N LYS A 46 45.47 18.31 -14.50
CA LYS A 46 44.50 17.81 -13.52
C LYS A 46 43.30 18.75 -13.37
N TYR A 47 43.52 20.06 -13.24
CA TYR A 47 42.40 21.03 -13.11
C TYR A 47 41.59 21.19 -14.39
N VAL A 48 42.24 21.16 -15.56
CA VAL A 48 41.54 21.18 -16.85
C VAL A 48 40.67 19.94 -17.03
N LEU A 49 41.19 18.74 -16.71
CA LEU A 49 40.41 17.50 -16.75
C LEU A 49 39.26 17.49 -15.75
N LEU A 50 39.48 18.04 -14.54
CA LEU A 50 38.43 18.17 -13.53
C LEU A 50 37.32 19.14 -13.97
N GLY A 51 37.68 20.25 -14.61
CA GLY A 51 36.73 21.21 -15.19
C GLY A 51 35.90 20.61 -16.31
N ILE A 52 36.53 19.86 -17.22
CA ILE A 52 35.82 19.10 -18.27
C ILE A 52 34.88 18.08 -17.63
N GLY A 53 35.36 17.25 -16.71
CA GLY A 53 34.54 16.24 -16.01
C GLY A 53 33.32 16.86 -15.33
N SER A 54 33.48 18.01 -14.68
CA SER A 54 32.39 18.76 -14.07
C SER A 54 31.36 19.25 -15.08
N ALA A 55 31.79 19.79 -16.23
CA ALA A 55 30.89 20.23 -17.30
C ALA A 55 30.03 19.09 -17.87
N PHE A 56 30.57 17.86 -17.94
CA PHE A 56 29.83 16.67 -18.35
C PHE A 56 28.78 16.19 -17.33
N LEU A 57 28.90 16.59 -16.06
CA LEU A 57 27.90 16.28 -15.04
C LEU A 57 26.70 17.25 -15.08
N VAL A 58 26.85 18.42 -15.70
CA VAL A 58 25.80 19.45 -15.76
C VAL A 58 24.50 18.95 -16.41
N PRO A 59 24.51 18.26 -17.57
CA PRO A 59 23.27 17.72 -18.15
C PRO A 59 22.54 16.75 -17.23
N ALA A 60 23.29 15.87 -16.53
CA ALA A 60 22.72 14.91 -15.59
C ALA A 60 22.12 15.62 -14.37
N PHE A 61 22.81 16.65 -13.85
CA PHE A 61 22.35 17.47 -12.75
C PHE A 61 21.09 18.29 -13.09
N LEU A 62 21.05 18.93 -14.26
CA LEU A 62 19.87 19.67 -14.71
C LEU A 62 18.66 18.75 -14.88
N LYS A 63 18.86 17.53 -15.40
CA LYS A 63 17.80 16.52 -15.49
C LYS A 63 17.29 16.08 -14.10
N MET A 64 18.18 15.96 -13.12
CA MET A 64 17.82 15.61 -11.74
C MET A 64 16.93 16.69 -11.10
N ILE A 65 17.32 17.97 -11.18
CA ILE A 65 16.53 19.08 -10.60
C ILE A 65 15.23 19.32 -11.38
N ALA A 66 15.26 19.20 -12.70
CA ALA A 66 14.06 19.35 -13.52
C ALA A 66 13.01 18.27 -13.19
N SER A 67 13.43 17.05 -12.83
CA SER A 67 12.50 15.98 -12.46
C SER A 67 11.72 16.25 -11.17
N ASP A 68 12.23 17.07 -10.26
CA ASP A 68 11.50 17.52 -9.06
C ASP A 68 10.50 18.65 -9.36
N LEU A 69 10.62 19.31 -10.52
CA LEU A 69 9.82 20.49 -10.88
C LEU A 69 8.73 20.19 -11.94
N ILE A 70 8.82 19.09 -12.68
CA ILE A 70 7.88 18.76 -13.76
C ILE A 70 6.68 18.01 -13.18
N LYS A 71 5.68 18.78 -12.73
CA LYS A 71 4.28 18.33 -12.65
C LYS A 71 3.38 18.89 -13.74
N ASP A 72 3.82 19.88 -14.49
CA ASP A 72 3.19 20.36 -15.71
C ASP A 72 4.23 21.17 -16.46
N THR A 73 4.32 21.04 -17.79
CA THR A 73 4.67 22.07 -18.80
C THR A 73 5.36 21.41 -20.00
N GLU A 74 4.62 21.25 -21.10
CA GLU A 74 5.05 20.77 -22.42
C GLU A 74 5.88 21.80 -23.24
N GLN A 75 6.66 22.68 -22.60
CA GLN A 75 7.44 23.70 -23.30
C GLN A 75 8.88 23.77 -22.76
N TYR A 76 9.74 22.88 -23.26
CA TYR A 76 11.19 22.99 -23.06
C TYR A 76 11.97 22.82 -24.38
N ASP A 77 11.43 23.39 -25.46
CA ASP A 77 12.02 23.21 -26.80
C ASP A 77 13.15 24.19 -27.14
N ASN A 78 13.57 25.08 -26.22
CA ASN A 78 14.71 25.97 -26.47
C ASN A 78 15.52 26.23 -25.19
N ILE A 79 16.33 25.24 -24.77
CA ILE A 79 17.47 25.56 -23.90
C ILE A 79 18.43 26.45 -24.72
N SER A 80 18.46 27.75 -24.42
CA SER A 80 19.41 28.66 -25.03
C SER A 80 20.83 28.16 -24.73
N TYR A 81 21.60 27.81 -25.77
CA TYR A 81 22.98 27.30 -25.66
C TYR A 81 23.88 28.16 -24.77
N LEU A 82 23.61 29.47 -24.70
CA LEU A 82 24.30 30.42 -23.84
C LEU A 82 24.07 30.15 -22.34
N ILE A 83 22.84 29.82 -21.95
CA ILE A 83 22.49 29.48 -20.56
C ILE A 83 23.17 28.16 -20.18
N PHE A 84 23.12 27.18 -21.09
CA PHE A 84 23.82 25.90 -20.90
C PHE A 84 25.34 26.09 -20.74
N ALA A 85 25.96 26.90 -21.61
CA ALA A 85 27.37 27.24 -21.49
C ALA A 85 27.72 27.94 -20.17
N GLY A 86 26.83 28.81 -19.66
CA GLY A 86 26.97 29.44 -18.36
C GLY A 86 27.00 28.44 -17.21
N PHE A 87 26.09 27.47 -17.20
CA PHE A 87 26.08 26.39 -16.20
C PHE A 87 27.34 25.51 -16.28
N CYS A 88 27.75 25.12 -17.50
CA CYS A 88 28.98 24.36 -17.69
C CYS A 88 30.23 25.12 -17.23
N LEU A 89 30.30 26.43 -17.43
CA LEU A 89 31.41 27.26 -16.98
C LEU A 89 31.45 27.36 -15.45
N ILE A 90 30.32 27.65 -14.80
CA ILE A 90 30.25 27.74 -13.33
C ILE A 90 30.63 26.40 -12.69
N ALA A 91 30.09 25.30 -13.20
CA ALA A 91 30.43 23.96 -12.74
C ALA A 91 31.92 23.66 -12.92
N ALA A 92 32.53 24.06 -14.04
CA ALA A 92 33.94 23.85 -14.30
C ALA A 92 34.87 24.67 -13.36
N ILE A 93 34.49 25.92 -13.08
CA ILE A 93 35.23 26.79 -12.14
C ILE A 93 35.23 26.20 -10.73
N PHE A 94 34.09 25.70 -10.24
CA PHE A 94 33.95 25.10 -8.91
C PHE A 94 33.93 23.57 -8.93
N SER A 95 34.73 22.98 -9.82
CA SER A 95 34.61 21.56 -10.19
C SER A 95 34.72 20.57 -9.03
N ARG A 96 35.59 20.79 -8.04
CA ARG A 96 35.72 19.88 -6.89
C ARG A 96 34.47 19.93 -5.99
N ARG A 97 34.00 21.12 -5.61
CA ARG A 97 32.76 21.29 -4.85
C ARG A 97 31.55 20.75 -5.60
N PHE A 98 31.43 21.09 -6.89
CA PHE A 98 30.31 20.65 -7.71
C PHE A 98 30.22 19.13 -7.80
N ILE A 99 31.34 18.45 -8.06
CA ILE A 99 31.41 16.97 -8.09
C ILE A 99 31.04 16.37 -6.73
N ASN A 100 31.57 16.93 -5.62
CA ASN A 100 31.25 16.44 -4.28
C ASN A 100 29.76 16.59 -3.96
N THR A 101 29.18 17.77 -4.22
CA THR A 101 27.76 18.03 -3.99
C THR A 101 26.88 17.13 -4.85
N ILE A 102 27.22 16.90 -6.13
CA ILE A 102 26.49 15.94 -6.96
C ILE A 102 26.64 14.53 -6.43
N GLY A 103 27.83 14.12 -5.99
CA GLY A 103 28.07 12.81 -5.38
C GLY A 103 27.21 12.59 -4.14
N GLU A 104 27.13 13.59 -3.26
CA GLU A 104 26.26 13.59 -2.08
C GLU A 104 24.79 13.51 -2.48
N ARG A 105 24.34 14.32 -3.44
CA ARG A 105 22.94 14.30 -3.95
C ARG A 105 22.57 12.99 -4.62
N ILE A 106 23.47 12.38 -5.39
CA ILE A 106 23.25 11.06 -6.00
C ILE A 106 23.20 9.99 -4.92
N LEU A 107 24.06 10.06 -3.90
CA LEU A 107 24.02 9.11 -2.79
C LEU A 107 22.76 9.29 -1.94
N GLU A 108 22.31 10.53 -1.70
CA GLU A 108 21.03 10.84 -1.06
C GLU A 108 19.86 10.32 -1.90
N ALA A 109 19.83 10.58 -3.21
CA ALA A 109 18.81 10.07 -4.12
C ALA A 109 18.83 8.55 -4.23
N ALA A 110 19.99 7.90 -4.18
CA ALA A 110 20.12 6.44 -4.16
C ALA A 110 19.69 5.86 -2.81
N LYS A 111 20.00 6.52 -1.70
CA LYS A 111 19.50 6.16 -0.37
C LYS A 111 18.00 6.36 -0.26
N GLN A 112 17.45 7.46 -0.79
CA GLN A 112 16.02 7.69 -0.89
C GLN A 112 15.37 6.66 -1.81
N ALA A 113 15.90 6.39 -3.00
CA ALA A 113 15.39 5.33 -3.87
C ALA A 113 15.49 3.93 -3.22
N GLN A 114 16.51 3.65 -2.42
CA GLN A 114 16.64 2.41 -1.66
C GLN A 114 15.70 2.36 -0.45
N GLN A 115 15.48 3.50 0.21
CA GLN A 115 14.55 3.66 1.32
C GLN A 115 13.12 3.55 0.81
N THR A 116 12.76 4.29 -0.24
CA THR A 116 11.54 4.13 -1.02
C THR A 116 11.45 2.74 -1.62
N SER A 117 12.51 2.01 -1.98
CA SER A 117 12.42 0.61 -2.44
C SER A 117 12.21 -0.39 -1.30
N LYS A 118 12.75 -0.12 -0.10
CA LYS A 118 12.48 -0.90 1.13
C LYS A 118 11.09 -0.62 1.66
N GLU A 119 10.69 0.64 1.67
CA GLU A 119 9.34 1.12 1.93
C GLU A 119 8.40 0.64 0.83
N THR A 120 8.79 0.56 -0.45
CA THR A 120 7.98 -0.03 -1.54
C THR A 120 8.01 -1.55 -1.50
N LYS A 121 8.95 -2.23 -0.84
CA LYS A 121 8.80 -3.67 -0.53
C LYS A 121 7.84 -3.87 0.64
N GLN A 122 7.91 -3.02 1.67
CA GLN A 122 6.97 -3.02 2.80
C GLN A 122 5.59 -2.49 2.42
N GLN A 123 5.52 -1.63 1.41
CA GLN A 123 4.34 -1.01 0.84
C GLN A 123 3.89 -1.76 -0.40
N VAL A 124 4.67 -2.64 -1.03
CA VAL A 124 4.12 -3.70 -1.88
C VAL A 124 3.58 -4.81 -0.98
N GLU A 125 4.15 -5.13 0.17
CA GLU A 125 3.45 -6.01 1.13
C GLU A 125 2.19 -5.36 1.73
N SER A 126 2.22 -4.06 2.05
CA SER A 126 1.07 -3.35 2.63
C SER A 126 0.08 -2.80 1.61
N THR A 127 0.50 -2.51 0.37
CA THR A 127 -0.34 -2.14 -0.79
C THR A 127 -0.72 -3.34 -1.63
N GLN A 128 -0.06 -4.50 -1.58
CA GLN A 128 -0.72 -5.75 -2.00
C GLN A 128 -1.81 -6.09 -0.98
N GLN A 129 -1.62 -5.81 0.32
CA GLN A 129 -2.67 -5.94 1.34
C GLN A 129 -3.74 -4.84 1.28
N GLU A 130 -3.40 -3.59 0.92
CA GLU A 130 -4.36 -2.51 0.71
C GLU A 130 -4.99 -2.55 -0.67
N LEU A 131 -4.35 -3.11 -1.70
CA LEU A 131 -5.01 -3.49 -2.95
C LEU A 131 -5.86 -4.74 -2.70
N THR A 132 -5.49 -5.68 -1.83
CA THR A 132 -6.43 -6.76 -1.43
C THR A 132 -7.61 -6.18 -0.66
N ASN A 133 -7.41 -5.25 0.28
CA ASN A 133 -8.49 -4.59 1.02
C ASN A 133 -9.28 -3.55 0.19
N THR A 134 -8.66 -2.87 -0.76
CA THR A 134 -9.32 -1.86 -1.62
C THR A 134 -9.93 -2.52 -2.84
N GLN A 135 -9.38 -3.63 -3.34
CA GLN A 135 -10.05 -4.51 -4.28
C GLN A 135 -11.20 -5.25 -3.59
N GLU A 136 -11.08 -5.68 -2.33
CA GLU A 136 -12.21 -6.15 -1.51
C GLU A 136 -13.24 -5.03 -1.33
N ARG A 137 -12.86 -3.78 -1.02
CA ARG A 137 -13.83 -2.66 -0.89
C ARG A 137 -14.42 -2.22 -2.22
N ILE A 138 -13.68 -2.26 -3.33
CA ILE A 138 -14.17 -1.94 -4.68
C ILE A 138 -15.00 -3.10 -5.22
N GLU A 139 -14.69 -4.36 -4.92
CA GLU A 139 -15.55 -5.51 -5.19
C GLU A 139 -16.79 -5.49 -4.30
N ASP A 140 -16.71 -5.11 -3.03
CA ASP A 140 -17.87 -4.98 -2.13
C ASP A 140 -18.80 -3.86 -2.60
N VAL A 141 -18.24 -2.73 -3.05
CA VAL A 141 -19.01 -1.63 -3.64
C VAL A 141 -19.53 -1.98 -5.03
N LYS A 142 -18.76 -2.64 -5.91
CA LYS A 142 -19.23 -3.10 -7.24
C LYS A 142 -20.29 -4.21 -7.12
N LEU A 143 -20.14 -5.12 -6.17
CA LEU A 143 -21.07 -6.23 -5.92
C LEU A 143 -22.34 -5.70 -5.23
N ALA A 144 -22.25 -4.75 -4.28
CA ALA A 144 -23.42 -4.07 -3.72
C ALA A 144 -24.18 -3.24 -4.78
N VAL A 145 -23.47 -2.62 -5.75
CA VAL A 145 -24.07 -1.93 -6.89
C VAL A 145 -24.70 -2.92 -7.89
N SER A 146 -24.07 -4.06 -8.15
CA SER A 146 -24.64 -5.14 -8.98
C SER A 146 -25.84 -5.82 -8.32
N LEU A 147 -25.91 -5.88 -6.99
CA LEU A 147 -26.97 -6.55 -6.23
C LEU A 147 -28.20 -5.66 -6.01
N LYS A 148 -28.08 -4.33 -6.06
CA LYS A 148 -29.25 -3.45 -6.23
C LYS A 148 -30.03 -3.76 -7.51
N THR A 149 -29.37 -4.33 -8.52
CA THR A 149 -30.01 -4.80 -9.76
C THR A 149 -30.68 -6.18 -9.56
N PHE A 150 -30.14 -7.05 -8.70
CA PHE A 150 -30.74 -8.35 -8.35
C PHE A 150 -31.91 -8.28 -7.36
N THR A 151 -32.08 -7.19 -6.60
CA THR A 151 -33.26 -6.98 -5.74
C THR A 151 -34.60 -6.96 -6.49
N LYS A 152 -34.60 -7.05 -7.82
CA LYS A 152 -35.81 -7.13 -8.65
C LYS A 152 -36.24 -8.55 -9.04
N GLU A 153 -35.43 -9.57 -8.75
CA GLU A 153 -35.78 -10.98 -9.04
C GLU A 153 -35.85 -11.78 -7.73
N ALA A 154 -36.89 -11.51 -6.94
CA ALA A 154 -37.31 -12.42 -5.89
C ALA A 154 -37.90 -13.68 -6.54
N MET A 155 -37.10 -14.74 -6.62
CA MET A 155 -37.59 -16.08 -6.95
C MET A 155 -38.19 -16.67 -5.66
N PRO A 156 -39.49 -17.04 -5.64
CA PRO A 156 -40.12 -17.55 -4.44
C PRO A 156 -39.68 -19.01 -4.22
N LEU A 157 -38.64 -19.21 -3.40
CA LEU A 157 -38.31 -20.51 -2.83
C LEU A 157 -38.88 -20.58 -1.41
N ASP A 158 -39.45 -21.74 -1.05
CA ASP A 158 -39.94 -21.98 0.31
C ASP A 158 -38.79 -22.06 1.33
N THR A 159 -39.13 -21.90 2.61
CA THR A 159 -38.15 -21.87 3.71
C THR A 159 -37.43 -23.21 3.88
N GLU A 160 -38.09 -24.33 3.55
CA GLU A 160 -37.50 -25.68 3.62
C GLU A 160 -36.40 -25.88 2.57
N SER A 161 -36.64 -25.50 1.31
CA SER A 161 -35.63 -25.57 0.24
C SER A 161 -34.45 -24.66 0.54
N SER A 162 -34.70 -23.47 1.09
CA SER A 162 -33.67 -22.52 1.48
C SER A 162 -32.80 -23.04 2.63
N HIS A 163 -33.41 -23.76 3.57
CA HIS A 163 -32.66 -24.42 4.64
C HIS A 163 -31.78 -25.56 4.07
N ALA A 164 -32.30 -26.38 3.17
CA ALA A 164 -31.53 -27.44 2.52
C ALA A 164 -30.34 -26.88 1.72
N MET A 165 -30.56 -25.79 0.97
CA MET A 165 -29.50 -25.10 0.23
C MET A 165 -28.41 -24.54 1.16
N LEU A 166 -28.80 -23.95 2.30
CA LEU A 166 -27.84 -23.49 3.31
C LEU A 166 -26.99 -24.66 3.82
N LEU A 167 -27.62 -25.79 4.16
CA LEU A 167 -26.92 -26.95 4.69
C LEU A 167 -25.96 -27.58 3.67
N GLU A 168 -26.34 -27.63 2.39
CA GLU A 168 -25.45 -28.08 1.32
C GLU A 168 -24.18 -27.21 1.24
N LEU A 169 -24.33 -25.88 1.32
CA LEU A 169 -23.19 -24.96 1.31
C LEU A 169 -22.32 -25.12 2.56
N VAL A 170 -22.93 -25.29 3.73
CA VAL A 170 -22.23 -25.50 5.00
C VAL A 170 -21.40 -26.79 4.96
N ASP A 171 -21.98 -27.87 4.43
CA ASP A 171 -21.35 -29.19 4.40
C ASP A 171 -20.25 -29.28 3.35
N SER A 172 -20.46 -28.67 2.19
CA SER A 172 -19.47 -28.61 1.10
C SER A 172 -18.39 -27.54 1.30
N PHE A 173 -18.51 -26.68 2.32
CA PHE A 173 -17.61 -25.52 2.52
C PHE A 173 -16.12 -25.90 2.55
N ILE A 174 -15.75 -26.92 3.32
CA ILE A 174 -14.34 -27.31 3.47
C ILE A 174 -13.79 -27.85 2.16
N GLU A 175 -14.55 -28.71 1.48
CA GLU A 175 -14.15 -29.30 0.19
C GLU A 175 -14.02 -28.23 -0.90
N ARG A 176 -15.04 -27.39 -1.07
CA ARG A 176 -15.06 -26.33 -2.10
C ARG A 176 -14.00 -25.27 -1.90
N THR A 177 -13.52 -25.07 -0.66
CA THR A 177 -12.47 -24.08 -0.36
C THR A 177 -11.07 -24.70 -0.23
N SER A 178 -10.91 -25.99 -0.47
CA SER A 178 -9.60 -26.68 -0.40
C SER A 178 -8.82 -26.57 -1.71
N VAL A 179 -8.56 -25.34 -2.17
CA VAL A 179 -7.77 -25.07 -3.40
C VAL A 179 -6.30 -24.73 -3.08
N PRO A 180 -5.31 -25.14 -3.89
CA PRO A 180 -3.90 -24.90 -3.61
C PRO A 180 -3.53 -23.42 -3.54
N ASP A 181 -4.10 -22.61 -4.43
CA ASP A 181 -3.83 -21.17 -4.47
C ASP A 181 -4.44 -20.46 -3.25
N TYR A 182 -3.63 -19.63 -2.59
CA TYR A 182 -4.04 -18.96 -1.36
C TYR A 182 -5.06 -17.84 -1.62
N ALA A 183 -4.90 -17.06 -2.69
CA ALA A 183 -5.78 -15.94 -2.99
C ALA A 183 -7.15 -16.43 -3.44
N GLU A 184 -7.19 -17.43 -4.31
CA GLU A 184 -8.41 -18.11 -4.75
C GLU A 184 -9.15 -18.75 -3.58
N ARG A 185 -8.41 -19.38 -2.65
CA ARG A 185 -8.99 -19.94 -1.42
C ARG A 185 -9.70 -18.88 -0.58
N LEU A 186 -9.10 -17.71 -0.39
CA LEU A 186 -9.72 -16.62 0.36
C LEU A 186 -10.99 -16.11 -0.35
N LYS A 187 -10.91 -15.94 -1.68
CA LYS A 187 -12.05 -15.51 -2.50
C LYS A 187 -13.23 -16.46 -2.38
N LEU A 188 -13.01 -17.77 -2.54
CA LEU A 188 -14.07 -18.79 -2.42
C LEU A 188 -14.68 -18.81 -1.01
N LYS A 189 -13.85 -18.65 0.03
CA LYS A 189 -14.37 -18.55 1.41
C LYS A 189 -15.27 -17.34 1.60
N ALA A 190 -14.88 -16.18 1.06
CA ALA A 190 -15.69 -14.97 1.11
C ALA A 190 -17.03 -15.14 0.38
N GLU A 191 -16.98 -15.66 -0.85
CA GLU A 191 -18.15 -15.86 -1.71
C GLU A 191 -19.16 -16.82 -1.07
N ILE A 192 -18.71 -18.00 -0.65
CA ILE A 192 -19.58 -19.01 -0.03
C ILE A 192 -20.11 -18.49 1.30
N GLY A 193 -19.25 -17.87 2.12
CA GLY A 193 -19.64 -17.26 3.40
C GLY A 193 -20.74 -16.21 3.26
N ARG A 194 -20.61 -15.28 2.31
CA ARG A 194 -21.62 -14.25 2.03
C ARG A 194 -22.92 -14.84 1.51
N LYS A 195 -22.84 -15.83 0.62
CA LYS A 195 -24.03 -16.54 0.11
C LYS A 195 -24.80 -17.21 1.24
N MET A 196 -24.10 -17.86 2.17
CA MET A 196 -24.73 -18.44 3.38
C MET A 196 -25.39 -17.34 4.24
N GLY A 197 -24.69 -16.23 4.50
CA GLY A 197 -25.25 -15.09 5.24
C GLY A 197 -26.49 -14.47 4.57
N GLN A 198 -26.50 -14.37 3.24
CA GLN A 198 -27.64 -13.89 2.46
C GLN A 198 -28.84 -14.82 2.59
N ILE A 199 -28.64 -16.14 2.47
CA ILE A 199 -29.73 -17.11 2.64
C ILE A 199 -30.35 -16.99 4.04
N ILE A 200 -29.52 -16.88 5.07
CA ILE A 200 -29.95 -16.70 6.46
C ILE A 200 -30.85 -15.46 6.61
N ILE A 201 -30.47 -14.32 6.04
CA ILE A 201 -31.23 -13.07 6.19
C ILE A 201 -32.47 -13.05 5.31
N SER A 202 -32.34 -13.45 4.04
CA SER A 202 -33.43 -13.38 3.05
C SER A 202 -34.62 -14.25 3.45
N HIS A 203 -34.35 -15.38 4.11
CA HIS A 203 -35.39 -16.31 4.58
C HIS A 203 -35.64 -16.22 6.09
N ASN A 204 -35.05 -15.22 6.76
CA ASN A 204 -35.22 -14.97 8.20
C ASN A 204 -34.99 -16.22 9.06
N LEU A 205 -33.94 -16.98 8.76
CA LEU A 205 -33.66 -18.24 9.44
C LEU A 205 -33.21 -18.00 10.90
N PRO A 206 -33.64 -18.86 11.85
CA PRO A 206 -33.35 -18.67 13.28
C PRO A 206 -31.87 -18.92 13.60
N GLN A 207 -31.11 -17.85 13.77
CA GLN A 207 -29.64 -17.87 13.91
C GLN A 207 -29.15 -18.70 15.12
N ASP A 208 -29.81 -18.60 16.27
CA ASP A 208 -29.45 -19.38 17.47
C ASP A 208 -29.71 -20.89 17.30
N GLU A 209 -30.77 -21.25 16.58
CA GLU A 209 -31.11 -22.64 16.28
C GLU A 209 -30.10 -23.24 15.29
N LEU A 210 -29.75 -22.48 14.24
CA LEU A 210 -28.72 -22.88 13.27
C LEU A 210 -27.37 -23.11 13.95
N LEU A 211 -26.98 -22.23 14.87
CA LEU A 211 -25.75 -22.36 15.64
C LEU A 211 -25.73 -23.65 16.48
N THR A 212 -26.86 -24.00 17.10
CA THR A 212 -26.97 -25.14 18.00
C THR A 212 -27.06 -26.46 17.24
N LYS A 213 -27.85 -26.50 16.16
CA LYS A 213 -28.09 -27.72 15.38
C LYS A 213 -26.93 -28.05 14.44
N TYR A 214 -26.21 -27.04 13.95
CA TYR A 214 -25.16 -27.22 12.93
C TYR A 214 -23.85 -26.53 13.36
N PRO A 215 -23.13 -27.07 14.37
CA PRO A 215 -21.88 -26.50 14.87
C PRO A 215 -20.69 -26.81 13.93
N LYS A 216 -20.81 -26.39 12.67
CA LYS A 216 -19.82 -26.54 11.61
C LYS A 216 -19.21 -25.19 11.26
N GLU A 217 -17.97 -25.23 10.81
CA GLU A 217 -17.22 -24.01 10.47
C GLU A 217 -17.91 -23.15 9.40
N GLY A 218 -18.48 -23.78 8.36
CA GLY A 218 -19.24 -23.07 7.34
C GLY A 218 -20.44 -22.31 7.92
N MET A 219 -21.12 -22.89 8.91
CA MET A 219 -22.25 -22.23 9.59
C MET A 219 -21.78 -21.03 10.41
N TYR A 220 -20.67 -21.14 11.14
CA TYR A 220 -20.09 -20.01 11.89
C TYR A 220 -19.76 -18.84 10.97
N LEU A 221 -19.19 -19.14 9.80
CA LEU A 221 -18.88 -18.14 8.79
C LEU A 221 -20.14 -17.49 8.22
N GLY A 222 -21.15 -18.28 7.85
CA GLY A 222 -22.43 -17.78 7.34
C GLY A 222 -23.15 -16.88 8.35
N LEU A 223 -23.17 -17.29 9.62
CA LEU A 223 -23.73 -16.49 10.71
C LEU A 223 -22.97 -15.18 10.91
N ALA A 224 -21.64 -15.19 10.90
CA ALA A 224 -20.84 -13.96 11.00
C ALA A 224 -21.12 -12.99 9.84
N TYR A 225 -21.21 -13.48 8.60
CA TYR A 225 -21.61 -12.67 7.44
C TYR A 225 -23.06 -12.17 7.54
N SER A 226 -23.96 -12.93 8.13
CA SER A 226 -25.34 -12.46 8.35
C SER A 226 -25.38 -11.23 9.28
N VAL A 227 -24.47 -11.13 10.24
CA VAL A 227 -24.35 -9.94 11.10
C VAL A 227 -23.83 -8.74 10.30
N GLU A 228 -22.87 -8.96 9.40
CA GLU A 228 -22.33 -7.90 8.55
C GLU A 228 -23.38 -7.35 7.57
N LEU A 229 -24.17 -8.24 6.96
CA LEU A 229 -25.19 -7.90 5.97
C LEU A 229 -26.43 -7.23 6.59
N ARG A 230 -26.83 -7.62 7.81
CA ARG A 230 -27.99 -7.03 8.51
C ARG A 230 -27.74 -6.94 10.03
N PRO A 231 -26.96 -5.94 10.47
CA PRO A 231 -26.63 -5.79 11.89
C PRO A 231 -27.87 -5.43 12.71
N ASN A 232 -28.04 -6.08 13.87
CA ASN A 232 -29.10 -5.78 14.82
C ASN A 232 -28.63 -6.04 16.27
N PRO A 233 -29.36 -5.60 17.32
CA PRO A 233 -28.92 -5.73 18.71
C PRO A 233 -28.70 -7.18 19.18
N SER A 234 -29.48 -8.13 18.66
CA SER A 234 -29.36 -9.55 19.06
C SER A 234 -28.08 -10.21 18.54
N CYS A 235 -27.51 -9.68 17.44
CA CYS A 235 -26.29 -10.19 16.81
C CYS A 235 -25.06 -10.13 17.72
N LEU A 236 -25.00 -9.19 18.68
CA LEU A 236 -23.87 -9.09 19.60
C LEU A 236 -23.73 -10.37 20.44
N SER A 237 -24.84 -10.88 20.95
CA SER A 237 -24.87 -12.12 21.74
C SER A 237 -24.43 -13.32 20.90
N LEU A 238 -24.87 -13.38 19.64
CA LEU A 238 -24.47 -14.40 18.67
C LEU A 238 -22.96 -14.34 18.39
N LEU A 239 -22.41 -13.16 18.09
CA LEU A 239 -20.97 -13.02 17.84
C LEU A 239 -20.13 -13.41 19.06
N ASN A 240 -20.58 -13.07 20.29
CA ASN A 240 -19.90 -13.49 21.51
C ASN A 240 -19.89 -15.01 21.70
N LYS A 241 -20.96 -15.71 21.29
CA LYS A 241 -20.98 -17.19 21.27
C LYS A 241 -20.00 -17.73 20.21
N LEU A 242 -20.06 -17.20 18.99
CA LEU A 242 -19.18 -17.59 17.87
C LEU A 242 -17.70 -17.39 18.21
N ALA A 243 -17.34 -16.26 18.80
CA ALA A 243 -15.97 -15.95 19.19
C ALA A 243 -15.38 -16.97 20.17
N LYS A 244 -16.19 -17.63 21.00
CA LYS A 244 -15.73 -18.63 21.97
C LYS A 244 -15.48 -20.01 21.34
N ILE A 245 -16.19 -20.35 20.27
CA ILE A 245 -16.18 -21.70 19.68
C ILE A 245 -15.36 -21.79 18.38
N THR A 246 -15.08 -20.66 17.73
CA THR A 246 -14.41 -20.66 16.42
C THR A 246 -12.91 -20.96 16.51
N SER A 247 -12.44 -21.83 15.63
CA SER A 247 -11.04 -22.26 15.61
C SER A 247 -10.26 -21.69 14.42
N GLN A 248 -10.89 -21.61 13.24
CA GLN A 248 -10.24 -21.20 12.00
C GLN A 248 -9.89 -19.71 11.98
N LEU A 249 -8.71 -19.40 11.41
CA LEU A 249 -8.20 -18.03 11.30
C LEU A 249 -9.11 -17.12 10.48
N TYR A 250 -9.60 -17.63 9.34
CA TYR A 250 -10.45 -16.84 8.44
C TYR A 250 -11.79 -16.46 9.09
N THR A 251 -12.41 -17.38 9.81
CA THR A 251 -13.68 -17.10 10.50
C THR A 251 -13.49 -16.11 11.64
N LYS A 252 -12.37 -16.19 12.37
CA LYS A 252 -11.99 -15.17 13.36
C LYS A 252 -11.86 -13.79 12.71
N TYR A 253 -11.27 -13.70 11.52
CA TYR A 253 -11.20 -12.44 10.77
C TYR A 253 -12.58 -11.88 10.44
N VAL A 254 -13.51 -12.70 9.93
CA VAL A 254 -14.88 -12.27 9.62
C VAL A 254 -15.64 -11.85 10.89
N ILE A 255 -15.45 -12.53 12.01
CA ILE A 255 -16.02 -12.13 13.30
C ILE A 255 -15.50 -10.75 13.75
N LEU A 256 -14.21 -10.47 13.56
CA LEU A 256 -13.64 -9.14 13.85
C LEU A 256 -14.26 -8.06 12.96
N LEU A 257 -14.53 -8.37 11.69
CA LEU A 257 -15.23 -7.47 10.78
C LEU A 257 -16.66 -7.22 11.25
N ALA A 258 -17.40 -8.26 11.62
CA ALA A 258 -18.74 -8.14 12.15
C ALA A 258 -18.80 -7.32 13.46
N TYR A 259 -17.83 -7.48 14.36
CA TYR A 259 -17.72 -6.61 15.54
C TYR A 259 -17.48 -5.14 15.17
N LYS A 260 -16.62 -4.85 14.18
CA LYS A 260 -16.41 -3.49 13.67
C LYS A 260 -17.70 -2.93 13.08
N THR A 261 -18.47 -3.73 12.33
CA THR A 261 -19.77 -3.34 11.81
C THR A 261 -20.75 -2.98 12.93
N LEU A 262 -20.89 -3.83 13.96
CA LEU A 262 -21.74 -3.52 15.13
C LEU A 262 -21.29 -2.26 15.87
N ALA A 263 -19.99 -2.09 16.07
CA ALA A 263 -19.41 -0.91 16.71
C ALA A 263 -19.76 0.37 15.93
N SER A 264 -19.51 0.37 14.61
CA SER A 264 -19.81 1.50 13.73
C SER A 264 -21.30 1.81 13.61
N SER A 265 -22.16 0.81 13.80
CA SER A 265 -23.62 0.95 13.80
C SER A 265 -24.18 1.42 15.16
N GLY A 266 -23.32 1.66 16.16
CA GLY A 266 -23.75 2.05 17.50
C GLY A 266 -24.46 0.95 18.30
N LEU A 267 -24.29 -0.33 17.89
CA LEU A 267 -24.95 -1.49 18.49
C LEU A 267 -24.14 -2.15 19.62
N ILE A 268 -23.00 -1.56 19.98
CA ILE A 268 -22.16 -2.01 21.11
C ILE A 268 -22.19 -0.94 22.19
N SER A 269 -22.73 -1.29 23.37
CA SER A 269 -22.71 -0.39 24.54
C SER A 269 -21.32 -0.26 25.15
N LYS A 270 -21.13 0.73 26.03
CA LYS A 270 -19.86 0.95 26.74
C LYS A 270 -19.47 -0.28 27.59
N GLU A 271 -20.43 -0.92 28.22
CA GLU A 271 -20.25 -2.13 29.04
C GLU A 271 -19.90 -3.32 28.16
N ALA A 272 -20.65 -3.51 27.07
CA ALA A 272 -20.42 -4.58 26.10
C ALA A 272 -19.06 -4.47 25.41
N ALA A 273 -18.56 -3.25 25.16
CA ALA A 273 -17.27 -3.04 24.53
C ALA A 273 -16.10 -3.68 25.31
N LYS A 274 -16.19 -3.74 26.66
CA LYS A 274 -15.20 -4.44 27.50
C LYS A 274 -15.22 -5.95 27.26
N GLU A 275 -16.41 -6.55 27.22
CA GLU A 275 -16.57 -7.99 26.94
C GLU A 275 -16.07 -8.34 25.53
N VAL A 276 -16.45 -7.54 24.53
CA VAL A 276 -15.98 -7.73 23.14
C VAL A 276 -14.47 -7.64 23.07
N ALA A 277 -13.85 -6.66 23.73
CA ALA A 277 -12.40 -6.54 23.76
C ALA A 277 -11.71 -7.75 24.41
N GLN A 278 -12.31 -8.36 25.44
CA GLN A 278 -11.80 -9.61 26.02
C GLN A 278 -11.88 -10.77 25.02
N ASN A 279 -13.04 -10.97 24.38
CA ASN A 279 -13.23 -12.02 23.37
C ASN A 279 -12.23 -11.85 22.20
N VAL A 280 -12.07 -10.63 21.70
CA VAL A 280 -11.14 -10.30 20.60
C VAL A 280 -9.68 -10.57 20.98
N ARG A 281 -9.28 -10.32 22.24
CA ARG A 281 -7.91 -10.64 22.70
C ARG A 281 -7.62 -12.14 22.70
N LEU A 282 -8.62 -12.99 22.93
CA LEU A 282 -8.44 -14.45 22.88
C LEU A 282 -7.99 -14.91 21.48
N PHE A 283 -8.34 -14.18 20.42
CA PHE A 283 -7.89 -14.49 19.07
C PHE A 283 -6.39 -14.30 18.84
N ARG A 284 -5.68 -13.56 19.71
CA ARG A 284 -4.22 -13.40 19.59
C ARG A 284 -3.48 -14.73 19.71
N ALA A 285 -4.03 -15.68 20.46
CA ALA A 285 -3.47 -17.02 20.55
C ALA A 285 -3.54 -17.70 19.17
N LYS A 286 -2.35 -17.94 18.57
CA LYS A 286 -2.17 -18.52 17.22
C LYS A 286 -2.59 -17.60 16.06
N ALA A 287 -2.64 -16.28 16.26
CA ALA A 287 -2.90 -15.35 15.17
C ALA A 287 -1.69 -15.19 14.24
N ASP A 288 -1.96 -15.09 12.94
CA ASP A 288 -0.98 -14.64 11.95
C ASP A 288 -0.84 -13.11 11.95
N LYS A 289 0.12 -12.57 11.19
CA LYS A 289 0.36 -11.12 11.15
C LYS A 289 -0.89 -10.33 10.70
N PRO A 290 -1.63 -10.74 9.64
CA PRO A 290 -2.86 -10.05 9.24
C PRO A 290 -3.96 -10.05 10.31
N LEU A 291 -4.17 -11.18 11.00
CA LEU A 291 -5.15 -11.28 12.06
C LEU A 291 -4.75 -10.43 13.27
N LEU A 292 -3.47 -10.40 13.64
CA LEU A 292 -2.97 -9.52 14.72
C LEU A 292 -3.22 -8.03 14.42
N ARG A 293 -3.00 -7.59 13.18
CA ARG A 293 -3.33 -6.21 12.75
C ARG A 293 -4.82 -5.93 12.95
N ASN A 294 -5.68 -6.81 12.46
CA ASN A 294 -7.14 -6.65 12.60
C ASN A 294 -7.62 -6.67 14.05
N ILE A 295 -7.01 -7.50 14.90
CA ILE A 295 -7.29 -7.51 16.34
C ILE A 295 -7.00 -6.13 16.94
N ASN A 296 -5.84 -5.55 16.62
CA ASN A 296 -5.44 -4.24 17.13
C ASN A 296 -6.33 -3.11 16.61
N ASP A 297 -6.73 -3.18 15.33
CA ASP A 297 -7.65 -2.23 14.73
C ASP A 297 -9.03 -2.31 15.40
N THR A 298 -9.58 -3.51 15.59
CA THR A 298 -10.85 -3.71 16.29
C THR A 298 -10.79 -3.23 17.74
N ILE A 299 -9.70 -3.49 18.47
CA ILE A 299 -9.50 -2.96 19.84
C ILE A 299 -9.48 -1.42 19.82
N SER A 300 -8.86 -0.81 18.81
CA SER A 300 -8.81 0.64 18.67
C SER A 300 -10.20 1.23 18.42
N VAL A 301 -11.02 0.59 17.58
CA VAL A 301 -12.43 0.97 17.39
C VAL A 301 -13.21 0.91 18.71
N LEU A 302 -13.04 -0.17 19.48
CA LEU A 302 -13.73 -0.33 20.77
C LEU A 302 -13.29 0.71 21.80
N LYS A 303 -12.04 1.18 21.78
CA LYS A 303 -11.56 2.25 22.67
C LYS A 303 -12.27 3.59 22.45
N PHE A 304 -12.74 3.88 21.24
CA PHE A 304 -13.57 5.07 21.00
C PHE A 304 -14.93 4.97 21.70
N ILE A 305 -15.45 3.76 21.89
CA ILE A 305 -16.69 3.50 22.63
C ILE A 305 -16.42 3.50 24.15
N ASN A 306 -15.31 2.87 24.58
CA ASN A 306 -14.91 2.80 25.97
C ASN A 306 -13.40 3.01 26.16
N PRO A 307 -12.97 4.24 26.54
CA PRO A 307 -11.56 4.57 26.73
C PRO A 307 -10.83 3.74 27.80
N GLU A 308 -11.57 3.10 28.71
CA GLU A 308 -11.01 2.25 29.79
C GLU A 308 -10.50 0.89 29.28
N ILE A 309 -10.67 0.57 28.00
CA ILE A 309 -10.12 -0.65 27.40
C ILE A 309 -8.59 -0.51 27.30
N GLY A 310 -7.88 -1.02 28.31
CA GLY A 310 -6.42 -0.92 28.43
C GLY A 310 -5.64 -1.58 27.29
N SER A 311 -4.44 -1.08 27.02
CA SER A 311 -3.44 -1.74 26.17
C SER A 311 -2.83 -2.93 26.91
N SER A 312 -3.45 -4.10 26.76
CA SER A 312 -2.89 -5.40 27.17
C SER A 312 -2.31 -6.10 25.95
#